data_AF-A0A7S3ATG5-F1
#
_entry.id   AF-A0A7S3ATG5-F1
#
_cell.length_a   1.000
_cell.length_b   1.000
_cell.length_c   1.000
_cell.angle_alpha   90.00
_cell.angle_beta   90.00
_cell.angle_gamma   90.00
#
_symmetry.space_group_name_H-M   'P 1'
#
loop_
_entity.id
_entity.type
_entity.pdbx_description
1 polymer ?
#
loop_
_entity_poly.entity_id
_entity_poly.type
_entity_poly.pdbx_seq_one_letter_code
_entity_poly.pdbx_strand_id
1 'polypeptide(L)'
;EGDLIFFGIENSAGIEGDSTIRCLVRAIMDTAKQLPSMKQRVPPGWIAVNDELYKLSTKEQRPHITRSEVLEIAARCGLPHKPENISLEREVNLMLGYLHTLGAVLWFDLPGLRDLLVINPQWLLDAISRIVRNFGIHHFDVDKKAEREADAEWEELKREGILHHKLLAYLWADDKYVKQQKELLALMEHFSFVVPVKGSPKYLVPALLVRDVQQALPPHAPQLVLHFELASRHALANV
;
A
#
# COMPACT_ATOMS: atom_id res chain seq x y z
N GLU A 1 -31.37 13.65 20.80
CA GLU A 1 -30.05 12.99 20.88
C GLU A 1 -29.41 13.01 19.50
N GLY A 2 -29.04 14.19 19.02
CA GLY A 2 -28.40 14.40 17.72
C GLY A 2 -26.99 14.95 17.92
N ASP A 3 -26.07 14.55 17.04
CA ASP A 3 -24.70 15.08 16.87
C ASP A 3 -23.63 14.71 17.91
N LEU A 4 -23.64 13.50 18.46
CA LEU A 4 -22.43 12.97 19.10
C LEU A 4 -21.41 12.55 18.04
N ILE A 5 -20.31 13.30 17.93
CA ILE A 5 -19.13 12.96 17.09
C ILE A 5 -18.03 12.22 17.87
N PHE A 6 -18.20 12.04 19.18
CA PHE A 6 -17.28 11.32 20.06
C PHE A 6 -17.99 10.14 20.74
N PHE A 7 -17.32 8.98 20.75
CA PHE A 7 -17.83 7.73 21.32
C PHE A 7 -16.80 7.21 22.32
N GLY A 8 -17.18 7.12 23.60
CA GLY A 8 -16.33 6.47 24.62
C GLY A 8 -16.50 4.96 24.52
N ILE A 9 -15.49 4.27 24.00
CA ILE A 9 -15.58 2.84 23.65
C ILE A 9 -14.83 2.01 24.67
N GLU A 10 -15.47 0.95 25.17
CA GLU A 10 -14.82 -0.11 25.94
C GLU A 10 -14.67 -1.37 25.06
N ASN A 11 -13.50 -1.51 24.43
CA ASN A 11 -13.23 -2.63 23.51
C ASN A 11 -13.35 -4.00 24.19
N SER A 12 -13.07 -4.12 25.48
CA SER A 12 -13.05 -5.39 26.21
C SER A 12 -14.45 -6.02 26.36
N ALA A 13 -15.50 -5.19 26.37
CA ALA A 13 -16.88 -5.64 26.48
C ALA A 13 -17.47 -6.11 25.13
N GLY A 14 -16.79 -5.80 24.02
CA GLY A 14 -17.20 -6.18 22.67
C GLY A 14 -18.53 -5.57 22.22
N ILE A 15 -18.95 -5.88 20.99
CA ILE A 15 -20.14 -5.30 20.38
C ILE A 15 -21.45 -5.65 21.12
N GLU A 16 -21.48 -6.76 21.86
CA GLU A 16 -22.64 -7.18 22.64
C GLU A 16 -22.69 -6.47 24.00
N GLY A 17 -21.54 -6.30 24.66
CA GLY A 17 -21.44 -5.71 25.99
C GLY A 17 -21.39 -4.19 26.04
N ASP A 18 -20.96 -3.52 24.97
CA ASP A 18 -20.92 -2.05 24.90
C ASP A 18 -21.87 -1.49 23.85
N SER A 19 -22.92 -0.79 24.31
CA SER A 19 -23.87 -0.11 23.42
C SER A 19 -23.24 1.01 22.59
N THR A 20 -22.13 1.59 23.08
CA THR A 20 -21.42 2.70 22.45
C THR A 20 -20.71 2.25 21.17
N ILE A 21 -20.23 1.01 21.11
CA ILE A 21 -19.73 0.38 19.86
C ILE A 21 -20.84 0.33 18.81
N ARG A 22 -22.06 -0.09 19.19
CA ARG A 22 -23.19 -0.15 18.25
C ARG A 22 -23.60 1.24 17.76
N CYS A 23 -23.55 2.24 18.64
CA CYS A 23 -23.76 3.64 18.29
C CYS A 23 -22.69 4.15 17.30
N LEU A 24 -21.41 3.84 17.53
CA LEU A 24 -20.32 4.17 16.59
C LEU A 24 -20.55 3.51 15.23
N VAL A 25 -20.84 2.20 15.18
CA VAL A 25 -21.08 1.48 13.92
C VAL A 25 -22.22 2.12 13.14
N ARG A 26 -23.32 2.46 13.82
CA ARG A 26 -24.45 3.17 13.18
C ARG A 26 -24.03 4.52 12.64
N ALA A 27 -23.29 5.32 13.42
CA ALA A 27 -22.80 6.63 12.98
C ALA A 27 -21.87 6.52 11.76
N ILE A 28 -20.97 5.53 11.73
CA ILE A 28 -20.12 5.24 10.57
C ILE A 28 -20.97 4.89 9.36
N MET A 29 -21.95 3.99 9.50
CA MET A 29 -22.83 3.59 8.40
C MET A 29 -23.64 4.77 7.85
N ASP A 30 -24.19 5.61 8.73
CA ASP A 30 -25.00 6.75 8.32
C ASP A 30 -24.16 7.85 7.67
N THR A 31 -22.94 8.08 8.16
CA THR A 31 -21.96 8.96 7.52
C THR A 31 -21.52 8.41 6.16
N ALA A 32 -21.21 7.10 6.08
CA ALA A 32 -20.77 6.46 4.85
C ALA A 32 -21.83 6.58 3.74
N LYS A 33 -23.11 6.37 4.05
CA LYS A 33 -24.23 6.55 3.09
C LYS A 33 -24.33 7.96 2.52
N GLN A 34 -23.85 8.98 3.25
CA GLN A 34 -23.88 10.37 2.81
C GLN A 34 -22.72 10.73 1.88
N LEU A 35 -21.66 9.90 1.83
CA LEU A 35 -20.49 10.16 1.01
C LEU A 35 -20.87 10.30 -0.48
N PRO A 36 -20.30 11.27 -1.21
CA PRO A 36 -20.55 11.43 -2.64
C PRO A 36 -20.27 10.16 -3.46
N SER A 37 -19.28 9.36 -3.04
CA SER A 37 -18.92 8.09 -3.67
C SER A 37 -20.06 7.07 -3.66
N MET A 38 -20.90 7.05 -2.62
CA MET A 38 -22.05 6.13 -2.53
C MET A 38 -23.17 6.44 -3.54
N LYS A 39 -23.14 7.64 -4.14
CA LYS A 39 -24.12 8.06 -5.18
C LYS A 39 -23.58 7.87 -6.59
N GLN A 40 -22.31 7.49 -6.75
CA GLN A 40 -21.70 7.30 -8.05
C GLN A 40 -22.26 6.04 -8.72
N ARG A 41 -22.60 6.15 -10.01
CA ARG A 41 -23.00 4.99 -10.82
C ARG A 41 -21.75 4.32 -11.35
N VAL A 42 -21.59 3.04 -11.04
CA VAL A 42 -20.52 2.19 -11.54
C VAL A 42 -21.09 1.22 -12.57
N PRO A 43 -20.43 1.01 -13.73
CA PRO A 43 -20.88 0.02 -14.71
C PRO A 43 -20.94 -1.39 -14.10
N PRO A 44 -22.03 -2.16 -14.30
CA PRO A 44 -22.15 -3.51 -13.74
C PRO A 44 -21.01 -4.45 -14.15
N GLY A 45 -20.49 -4.33 -15.38
CA GLY A 45 -19.35 -5.13 -15.82
C GLY A 45 -18.08 -4.89 -15.01
N TRP A 46 -17.88 -3.69 -14.45
CA TRP A 46 -16.73 -3.40 -13.59
C TRP A 46 -16.83 -4.15 -12.25
N ILE A 47 -18.06 -4.22 -11.71
CA ILE A 47 -18.35 -5.00 -10.50
C ILE A 47 -18.15 -6.49 -10.77
N ALA A 48 -18.64 -7.00 -11.90
CA ALA A 48 -18.47 -8.38 -12.30
C ALA A 48 -16.98 -8.77 -12.44
N VAL A 49 -16.16 -7.91 -13.05
CA VAL A 49 -14.70 -8.12 -13.08
C VAL A 49 -14.12 -8.11 -11.67
N ASN A 50 -14.47 -7.12 -10.84
CA ASN A 50 -13.97 -7.05 -9.47
C ASN A 50 -14.31 -8.32 -8.65
N ASP A 51 -15.51 -8.89 -8.83
CA ASP A 51 -15.90 -10.15 -8.18
C ASP A 51 -15.02 -11.33 -8.65
N GLU A 52 -14.66 -11.39 -9.94
CA GLU A 52 -13.72 -12.38 -10.45
C GLU A 52 -12.31 -12.18 -9.88
N LEU A 53 -11.81 -10.93 -9.83
CA LEU A 53 -10.51 -10.63 -9.21
C LEU A 53 -10.50 -11.02 -7.72
N TYR A 54 -11.59 -10.75 -7.00
CA TYR A 54 -11.73 -11.15 -5.60
C TYR A 54 -11.73 -12.66 -5.42
N LYS A 55 -12.38 -13.42 -6.32
CA LYS A 55 -12.33 -14.90 -6.32
C LYS A 55 -10.92 -15.42 -6.57
N LEU A 56 -10.19 -14.86 -7.53
CA LEU A 56 -8.79 -15.23 -7.79
C LEU A 56 -7.91 -15.01 -6.56
N SER A 57 -8.08 -13.87 -5.91
CA SER A 57 -7.34 -13.50 -4.70
C SER A 57 -7.65 -14.42 -3.52
N THR A 58 -8.93 -14.70 -3.26
CA THR A 58 -9.37 -15.42 -2.05
C THR A 58 -9.44 -16.94 -2.20
N LYS A 59 -9.88 -17.46 -3.36
CA LYS A 59 -10.06 -18.90 -3.57
C LYS A 59 -8.84 -19.55 -4.17
N GLU A 60 -8.22 -18.88 -5.14
CA GLU A 60 -7.03 -19.39 -5.83
C GLU A 60 -5.72 -18.91 -5.19
N GLN A 61 -5.81 -18.04 -4.17
CA GLN A 61 -4.66 -17.50 -3.44
C GLN A 61 -3.63 -16.84 -4.35
N ARG A 62 -4.11 -16.22 -5.43
CA ARG A 62 -3.28 -15.51 -6.41
C ARG A 62 -3.21 -14.03 -6.01
N PRO A 63 -2.04 -13.51 -5.60
CA PRO A 63 -1.96 -12.14 -5.12
C PRO A 63 -1.91 -11.09 -6.25
N HIS A 64 -1.52 -11.51 -7.45
CA HIS A 64 -1.39 -10.67 -8.63
C HIS A 64 -1.68 -11.45 -9.90
N ILE A 65 -2.04 -10.72 -10.96
CA ILE A 65 -2.28 -11.25 -12.30
C ILE A 65 -1.68 -10.31 -13.35
N THR A 66 -1.54 -10.82 -14.57
CA THR A 66 -1.02 -10.04 -15.69
C THR A 66 -2.10 -9.18 -16.34
N ARG A 67 -1.68 -8.13 -17.05
CA ARG A 67 -2.58 -7.31 -17.87
C ARG A 67 -3.38 -8.13 -18.91
N SER A 68 -2.77 -9.14 -19.52
CA SER A 68 -3.46 -10.02 -20.49
C SER A 68 -4.63 -10.76 -19.82
N GLU A 69 -4.40 -11.33 -18.64
CA GLU A 69 -5.43 -12.04 -17.89
C GLU A 69 -6.59 -11.11 -17.51
N VAL A 70 -6.30 -9.87 -17.13
CA VAL A 70 -7.35 -8.87 -16.82
C VAL A 70 -8.20 -8.59 -18.05
N LEU A 71 -7.58 -8.43 -19.23
CA LEU A 71 -8.30 -8.18 -20.49
C LEU A 71 -9.20 -9.37 -20.84
N GLU A 72 -8.72 -10.60 -20.65
CA GLU A 72 -9.52 -11.82 -20.87
C GLU A 72 -10.69 -11.93 -19.90
N ILE A 73 -10.48 -11.64 -18.61
CA ILE A 73 -11.55 -11.60 -17.60
C ILE A 73 -12.57 -10.52 -17.98
N ALA A 74 -12.11 -9.32 -18.30
CA ALA A 74 -12.95 -8.20 -18.70
C ALA A 74 -13.82 -8.55 -19.91
N ALA A 75 -13.24 -9.15 -20.95
CA ALA A 75 -13.98 -9.59 -22.13
C ALA A 75 -15.07 -10.62 -21.77
N ARG A 76 -14.76 -11.60 -20.91
CA ARG A 76 -15.76 -12.58 -20.43
C ARG A 76 -16.86 -11.95 -19.59
N CYS A 77 -16.55 -10.88 -18.87
CA CYS A 77 -17.51 -10.10 -18.08
C CYS A 77 -18.32 -9.09 -18.91
N GLY A 78 -18.18 -9.10 -20.25
CA GLY A 78 -18.98 -8.26 -21.15
C GLY A 78 -18.42 -6.86 -21.40
N LEU A 79 -17.13 -6.65 -21.15
CA LEU A 79 -16.43 -5.42 -21.53
C LEU A 79 -15.88 -5.52 -22.97
N PRO A 80 -15.79 -4.41 -23.72
CA PRO A 80 -16.30 -3.08 -23.36
C PRO A 80 -17.83 -3.01 -23.48
N HIS A 81 -18.49 -2.18 -22.66
CA HIS A 81 -19.96 -2.04 -22.69
C HIS A 81 -20.47 -1.36 -23.97
N LYS A 82 -19.63 -0.53 -24.60
CA LYS A 82 -19.93 0.21 -25.85
C LYS A 82 -18.73 0.10 -26.81
N PRO A 83 -18.55 -1.06 -27.47
CA PRO A 83 -17.40 -1.31 -28.34
C PRO A 83 -17.21 -0.26 -29.45
N GLU A 84 -18.29 0.37 -29.89
CA GLU A 84 -18.29 1.43 -30.90
C GLU A 84 -17.69 2.77 -30.41
N ASN A 85 -17.60 2.98 -29.09
CA ASN A 85 -17.16 4.23 -28.47
C ASN A 85 -15.85 4.09 -27.68
N ILE A 86 -15.58 2.90 -27.12
CA ILE A 86 -14.43 2.66 -26.26
C ILE A 86 -13.85 1.26 -26.52
N SER A 87 -12.54 1.20 -26.70
CA SER A 87 -11.84 -0.08 -26.82
C SER A 87 -11.81 -0.81 -25.47
N LEU A 88 -11.71 -2.14 -25.50
CA LEU A 88 -11.57 -2.98 -24.31
C LEU A 88 -10.46 -2.46 -23.39
N GLU A 89 -9.27 -2.21 -23.94
CA GLU A 89 -8.11 -1.75 -23.16
C GLU A 89 -8.36 -0.42 -22.46
N ARG A 90 -9.01 0.52 -23.16
CA ARG A 90 -9.29 1.85 -22.60
C ARG A 90 -10.31 1.74 -21.47
N GLU A 91 -11.34 0.93 -21.64
CA GLU A 91 -12.33 0.73 -20.58
C GLU A 91 -11.74 -0.01 -19.38
N VAL A 92 -10.89 -1.02 -19.61
CA VAL A 92 -10.16 -1.71 -18.54
C VAL A 92 -9.25 -0.76 -17.77
N ASN A 93 -8.53 0.16 -18.43
CA ASN A 93 -7.70 1.14 -17.72
C ASN A 93 -8.54 2.08 -16.82
N LEU A 94 -9.71 2.52 -17.29
CA LEU A 94 -10.62 3.34 -16.49
C LEU A 94 -11.14 2.57 -15.28
N MET A 95 -11.54 1.31 -15.49
CA MET A 95 -11.98 0.42 -14.43
C MET A 95 -10.88 0.17 -13.40
N LEU A 96 -9.66 -0.16 -13.84
CA LEU A 96 -8.52 -0.39 -12.94
C LEU A 96 -8.15 0.88 -12.17
N GLY A 97 -8.19 2.05 -12.83
CA GLY A 97 -8.00 3.33 -12.15
C GLY A 97 -9.05 3.56 -11.06
N TYR A 98 -10.32 3.27 -11.34
CA TYR A 98 -11.38 3.36 -10.35
C TYR A 98 -11.18 2.39 -9.18
N LEU A 99 -10.94 1.10 -9.45
CA LEU A 99 -10.70 0.10 -8.40
C LEU A 99 -9.43 0.39 -7.58
N HIS A 100 -8.40 0.98 -8.21
CA HIS A 100 -7.22 1.47 -7.52
C HIS A 100 -7.56 2.54 -6.49
N THR A 101 -8.39 3.53 -6.85
CA THR A 101 -8.78 4.59 -5.90
C THR A 101 -9.55 4.07 -4.69
N LEU A 102 -10.20 2.90 -4.83
CA LEU A 102 -10.88 2.22 -3.72
C LEU A 102 -9.94 1.35 -2.87
N GLY A 103 -8.69 1.13 -3.31
CA GLY A 103 -7.77 0.18 -2.69
C GLY A 103 -8.16 -1.29 -2.91
N ALA A 104 -9.10 -1.59 -3.81
CA ALA A 104 -9.52 -2.95 -4.11
C ALA A 104 -8.44 -3.73 -4.88
N VAL A 105 -7.71 -3.03 -5.74
CA VAL A 105 -6.55 -3.52 -6.48
C VAL A 105 -5.48 -2.44 -6.49
N LEU A 106 -4.23 -2.79 -6.83
CA LEU A 106 -3.19 -1.81 -7.13
C LEU A 106 -2.67 -2.02 -8.54
N TRP A 107 -2.84 -0.99 -9.37
CA TRP A 107 -2.37 -0.95 -10.75
C TRP A 107 -1.65 0.37 -11.01
N PHE A 108 -0.45 0.30 -11.60
CA PHE A 108 0.36 1.49 -11.91
C PHE A 108 0.63 1.56 -13.39
N ASP A 109 0.22 2.66 -14.02
CA ASP A 109 0.52 2.94 -15.42
C ASP A 109 1.95 3.48 -15.58
N LEU A 110 2.93 2.66 -15.17
CA LEU A 110 4.36 2.99 -15.20
C LEU A 110 5.14 1.94 -16.00
N PRO A 111 6.21 2.32 -16.70
CA PRO A 111 7.09 1.37 -17.37
C PRO A 111 7.59 0.30 -16.40
N GLY A 112 7.50 -0.98 -16.79
CA GLY A 112 7.90 -2.11 -15.95
C GLY A 112 6.90 -2.54 -14.88
N LEU A 113 5.85 -1.74 -14.62
CA LEU A 113 4.78 -2.08 -13.66
C LEU A 113 3.40 -2.24 -14.30
N ARG A 114 3.19 -1.71 -15.51
CA ARG A 114 1.90 -1.73 -16.22
C ARG A 114 1.30 -3.14 -16.38
N ASP A 115 2.16 -4.15 -16.48
CA ASP A 115 1.75 -5.54 -16.67
C ASP A 115 1.43 -6.27 -15.35
N LEU A 116 1.81 -5.70 -14.20
CA LEU A 116 1.51 -6.25 -12.88
C LEU A 116 0.25 -5.61 -12.31
N LEU A 117 -0.82 -6.39 -12.16
CA LEU A 117 -1.99 -6.02 -11.37
C LEU A 117 -1.95 -6.75 -10.03
N VAL A 118 -1.80 -6.02 -8.93
CA VAL A 118 -1.90 -6.60 -7.58
C VAL A 118 -3.38 -6.63 -7.18
N ILE A 119 -3.94 -7.83 -7.05
CA ILE A 119 -5.36 -8.06 -6.68
C ILE A 119 -5.52 -8.40 -5.19
N ASN A 120 -4.41 -8.60 -4.48
CA ASN A 120 -4.36 -8.66 -3.03
C ASN A 120 -3.33 -7.65 -2.50
N PRO A 121 -3.75 -6.44 -2.09
CA PRO A 121 -2.82 -5.43 -1.56
C PRO A 121 -1.99 -5.91 -0.36
N GLN A 122 -2.51 -6.84 0.45
CA GLN A 122 -1.79 -7.41 1.60
C GLN A 122 -0.49 -8.10 1.17
N TRP A 123 -0.45 -8.73 0.00
CA TRP A 123 0.76 -9.39 -0.52
C TRP A 123 1.93 -8.41 -0.69
N LEU A 124 1.64 -7.20 -1.19
CA LEU A 124 2.64 -6.14 -1.33
C LEU A 124 3.07 -5.62 0.04
N LEU A 125 2.12 -5.39 0.94
CA LEU A 125 2.41 -4.94 2.31
C LEU A 125 3.27 -5.94 3.07
N ASP A 126 2.99 -7.23 2.93
CA ASP A 126 3.79 -8.30 3.53
C ASP A 126 5.21 -8.30 2.97
N ALA A 127 5.38 -8.12 1.66
CA ALA A 127 6.68 -8.04 1.02
C ALA A 127 7.50 -6.86 1.55
N ILE A 128 6.87 -5.68 1.65
CA ILE A 128 7.49 -4.45 2.18
C ILE A 128 7.86 -4.64 3.65
N SER A 129 6.97 -5.24 4.46
CA SER A 129 7.16 -5.44 5.91
C SER A 129 8.33 -6.36 6.25
N ARG A 130 8.81 -7.17 5.30
CA ARG A 130 10.05 -7.96 5.48
C ARG A 130 11.30 -7.09 5.52
N ILE A 131 11.25 -5.93 4.88
CA ILE A 131 12.34 -4.96 4.80
C ILE A 131 12.10 -3.82 5.79
N VAL A 132 10.93 -3.18 5.71
CA VAL A 132 10.58 -2.00 6.51
C VAL A 132 9.82 -2.42 7.75
N ARG A 133 10.55 -2.65 8.84
CA ARG A 133 9.98 -3.08 10.14
C ARG A 133 10.91 -2.77 11.30
N ASN A 134 10.38 -2.93 12.51
CA ASN A 134 11.20 -3.02 13.71
C ASN A 134 11.75 -4.46 13.87
N PHE A 135 13.03 -4.65 13.54
CA PHE A 135 13.73 -5.94 13.63
C PHE A 135 13.94 -6.44 15.07
N GLY A 136 13.70 -5.63 16.10
CA GLY A 136 13.74 -6.08 17.49
C GLY A 136 12.46 -6.82 17.91
N ILE A 137 11.32 -6.49 17.28
CA ILE A 137 10.00 -6.99 17.66
C ILE A 137 9.47 -7.99 16.62
N HIS A 138 9.68 -7.71 15.33
CA HIS A 138 9.11 -8.48 14.23
C HIS A 138 10.18 -9.32 13.55
N HIS A 139 10.05 -10.64 13.66
CA HIS A 139 10.97 -11.64 13.10
C HIS A 139 10.23 -12.52 12.10
N PHE A 140 10.90 -12.88 11.01
CA PHE A 140 10.42 -13.85 10.03
C PHE A 140 11.39 -15.02 9.92
N ASP A 141 10.89 -16.19 9.53
CA ASP A 141 11.74 -17.39 9.39
C ASP A 141 12.85 -17.22 8.34
N VAL A 142 12.61 -16.37 7.33
CA VAL A 142 13.60 -16.05 6.28
C VAL A 142 14.83 -15.29 6.81
N ASP A 143 14.73 -14.64 7.97
CA ASP A 143 15.79 -13.81 8.55
C ASP A 143 17.01 -14.64 8.93
N LYS A 144 16.78 -15.84 9.47
CA LYS A 144 17.85 -16.75 9.93
C LYS A 144 18.83 -17.10 8.83
N LYS A 145 18.36 -17.17 7.58
CA LYS A 145 19.21 -17.48 6.43
C LYS A 145 20.04 -16.25 6.02
N ALA A 146 19.41 -15.08 5.99
CA ALA A 146 20.11 -13.82 5.73
C ALA A 146 21.20 -13.55 6.79
N GLU A 147 20.90 -13.79 8.07
CA GLU A 147 21.85 -13.65 9.19
C GLU A 147 23.07 -14.56 9.05
N ARG A 148 22.88 -15.80 8.60
CA ARG A 148 23.98 -16.77 8.49
C ARG A 148 24.83 -16.57 7.24
N GLU A 149 24.20 -16.24 6.12
CA GLU A 149 24.86 -16.23 4.80
C GLU A 149 25.22 -14.83 4.31
N ALA A 150 24.64 -13.78 4.90
CA ALA A 150 24.83 -12.37 4.53
C ALA A 150 24.82 -11.44 5.76
N ASP A 151 25.48 -11.85 6.85
CA ASP A 151 25.51 -11.15 8.14
C ASP A 151 25.85 -9.66 8.03
N ALA A 152 26.92 -9.32 7.30
CA ALA A 152 27.36 -7.94 7.14
C ALA A 152 26.28 -7.05 6.52
N GLU A 153 25.65 -7.49 5.44
CA GLU A 153 24.60 -6.73 4.78
C GLU A 153 23.31 -6.70 5.59
N TRP A 154 23.02 -7.78 6.31
CA TRP A 154 21.89 -7.84 7.23
C TRP A 154 22.04 -6.80 8.35
N GLU A 155 23.22 -6.68 8.95
CA GLU A 155 23.50 -5.66 9.96
C GLU A 155 23.46 -4.24 9.37
N GLU A 156 23.98 -4.01 8.16
CA GLU A 156 23.91 -2.70 7.47
C GLU A 156 22.45 -2.29 7.19
N LEU A 157 21.58 -3.24 6.83
CA LEU A 157 20.14 -2.99 6.70
C LEU A 157 19.52 -2.57 8.04
N LYS A 158 19.79 -3.32 9.12
CA LYS A 158 19.18 -3.07 10.43
C LYS A 158 19.65 -1.79 11.10
N ARG A 159 20.94 -1.44 10.96
CA ARG A 159 21.56 -0.34 11.69
C ARG A 159 21.63 0.95 10.88
N GLU A 160 21.92 0.83 9.58
CA GLU A 160 22.18 1.97 8.71
C GLU A 160 21.07 2.18 7.68
N GLY A 161 20.07 1.29 7.65
CA GLY A 161 18.99 1.35 6.67
C GLY A 161 19.48 1.12 5.24
N ILE A 162 20.56 0.37 5.05
CA ILE A 162 21.11 0.11 3.71
C ILE A 162 20.72 -1.30 3.24
N LEU A 163 19.77 -1.36 2.31
CA LEU A 163 19.33 -2.59 1.68
C LEU A 163 20.24 -2.96 0.49
N HIS A 164 20.97 -4.07 0.62
CA HIS A 164 21.70 -4.65 -0.50
C HIS A 164 20.77 -5.47 -1.38
N HIS A 165 20.93 -5.35 -2.71
CA HIS A 165 20.11 -6.13 -3.65
C HIS A 165 20.19 -7.64 -3.39
N LYS A 166 21.36 -8.16 -2.99
CA LYS A 166 21.52 -9.59 -2.68
C LYS A 166 20.67 -10.07 -1.50
N LEU A 167 20.27 -9.19 -0.58
CA LEU A 167 19.38 -9.56 0.52
C LEU A 167 17.97 -9.95 0.05
N LEU A 168 17.55 -9.46 -1.12
CA LEU A 168 16.23 -9.78 -1.70
C LEU A 168 16.10 -11.28 -2.02
N ALA A 169 17.21 -11.95 -2.35
CA ALA A 169 17.25 -13.40 -2.56
C ALA A 169 16.87 -14.21 -1.30
N TYR A 170 17.00 -13.60 -0.12
CA TYR A 170 16.61 -14.20 1.16
C TYR A 170 15.23 -13.70 1.61
N LEU A 171 15.03 -12.38 1.65
CA LEU A 171 13.80 -11.77 2.16
C LEU A 171 12.58 -12.13 1.31
N TRP A 172 12.78 -12.28 0.01
CA TRP A 172 11.75 -12.65 -0.97
C TRP A 172 12.06 -13.99 -1.64
N ALA A 173 12.60 -14.94 -0.85
CA ALA A 173 12.89 -16.30 -1.31
C ALA A 173 11.63 -17.14 -1.61
N ASP A 174 10.49 -16.78 -1.01
CA ASP A 174 9.25 -17.52 -1.19
C ASP A 174 8.78 -17.48 -2.66
N ASP A 175 8.17 -18.57 -3.12
CA ASP A 175 7.67 -18.72 -4.49
C ASP A 175 6.70 -17.59 -4.91
N LYS A 176 5.98 -17.02 -3.94
CA LYS A 176 5.05 -15.91 -4.15
C LYS A 176 5.72 -14.56 -4.46
N TYR A 177 7.03 -14.42 -4.25
CA TYR A 177 7.78 -13.17 -4.49
C TYR A 177 8.95 -13.34 -5.45
N VAL A 178 9.54 -14.53 -5.53
CA VAL A 178 10.81 -14.76 -6.25
C VAL A 178 10.78 -14.31 -7.71
N LYS A 179 9.62 -14.42 -8.38
CA LYS A 179 9.45 -14.00 -9.79
C LYS A 179 9.13 -12.51 -9.96
N GLN A 180 8.74 -11.82 -8.90
CA GLN A 180 8.26 -10.43 -8.91
C GLN A 180 9.20 -9.47 -8.16
N GLN A 181 10.44 -9.88 -7.84
CA GLN A 181 11.34 -9.05 -7.04
C GLN A 181 11.65 -7.70 -7.70
N LYS A 182 11.74 -7.67 -9.04
CA LYS A 182 12.02 -6.42 -9.78
C LYS A 182 10.85 -5.45 -9.69
N GLU A 183 9.64 -5.96 -9.88
CA GLU A 183 8.41 -5.18 -9.82
C GLU A 183 8.12 -4.72 -8.39
N LEU A 184 8.33 -5.58 -7.39
CA LEU A 184 8.24 -5.21 -5.97
C LEU A 184 9.20 -4.09 -5.61
N LEU A 185 10.44 -4.16 -6.09
CA LEU A 185 11.44 -3.12 -5.84
C LEU A 185 11.07 -1.81 -6.53
N ALA A 186 10.61 -1.87 -7.77
CA ALA A 186 10.10 -0.70 -8.49
C ALA A 186 8.87 -0.07 -7.80
N LEU A 187 7.98 -0.88 -7.22
CA LEU A 187 6.88 -0.39 -6.39
C LEU A 187 7.39 0.28 -5.11
N MET A 188 8.36 -0.32 -4.43
CA MET A 188 8.98 0.28 -3.24
C MET A 188 9.67 1.61 -3.55
N GLU A 189 10.33 1.72 -4.70
CA GLU A 189 10.91 2.98 -5.18
C GLU A 189 9.82 4.01 -5.48
N HIS A 190 8.75 3.60 -6.17
CA HIS A 190 7.62 4.48 -6.49
C HIS A 190 6.97 5.06 -5.23
N PHE A 191 6.83 4.25 -4.19
CA PHE A 191 6.30 4.68 -2.89
C PHE A 191 7.35 5.31 -1.96
N SER A 192 8.60 5.47 -2.41
CA SER A 192 9.70 6.03 -1.62
C SER A 192 10.01 5.26 -0.32
N PHE A 193 9.68 3.97 -0.27
CA PHE A 193 10.14 3.09 0.81
C PHE A 193 11.64 2.80 0.68
N VAL A 194 12.14 2.81 -0.56
CA VAL A 194 13.57 2.66 -0.86
C VAL A 194 14.01 3.73 -1.86
N VAL A 195 15.28 4.11 -1.79
CA VAL A 195 15.91 5.06 -2.72
C VAL A 195 17.18 4.43 -3.27
N PRO A 196 17.35 4.30 -4.60
CA PRO A 196 18.55 3.69 -5.17
C PRO A 196 19.79 4.54 -4.91
N VAL A 197 20.87 3.90 -4.45
CA VAL A 197 22.18 4.55 -4.26
C VAL A 197 22.93 4.52 -5.59
N LYS A 198 23.12 5.70 -6.19
CA LYS A 198 23.73 5.86 -7.52
C LYS A 198 25.04 5.07 -7.66
N GLY A 199 25.14 4.29 -8.74
CA GLY A 199 26.35 3.53 -9.07
C GLY A 199 26.58 2.28 -8.22
N SER A 200 25.62 1.87 -7.39
CA SER A 200 25.74 0.68 -6.55
C SER A 200 24.46 -0.16 -6.57
N PRO A 201 24.55 -1.49 -6.32
CA PRO A 201 23.38 -2.36 -6.15
C PRO A 201 22.79 -2.26 -4.73
N LYS A 202 22.72 -1.04 -4.19
CA LYS A 202 22.24 -0.75 -2.84
C LYS A 202 21.09 0.25 -2.88
N TYR A 203 20.24 0.17 -1.88
CA TYR A 203 19.12 1.07 -1.68
C TYR A 203 19.16 1.60 -0.25
N LEU A 204 18.86 2.88 -0.08
CA LEU A 204 18.58 3.47 1.22
C LEU A 204 17.13 3.17 1.59
N VAL A 205 16.87 2.80 2.84
CA VAL A 205 15.55 2.58 3.42
C VAL A 205 15.30 3.69 4.45
N PRO A 206 14.71 4.83 4.07
CA PRO A 206 14.66 6.03 4.92
C PRO A 206 14.00 5.78 6.29
N ALA A 207 13.02 4.89 6.34
CA ALA A 207 12.31 4.54 7.57
C ALA A 207 13.16 3.80 8.62
N LEU A 208 14.30 3.23 8.21
CA LEU A 208 15.23 2.52 9.09
C LEU A 208 16.42 3.38 9.54
N LEU A 209 16.53 4.61 9.04
CA LEU A 209 17.62 5.50 9.43
C LEU A 209 17.48 5.90 10.89
N VAL A 210 18.53 5.64 11.65
CA VAL A 210 18.64 6.15 13.01
C VAL A 210 18.77 7.67 12.92
N ARG A 211 17.84 8.39 13.56
CA ARG A 211 18.00 9.83 13.75
C ARG A 211 19.07 10.04 14.80
N ASP A 212 20.28 10.35 14.35
CA ASP A 212 21.29 10.85 15.27
C ASP A 212 20.96 12.31 15.62
N VAL A 213 20.21 12.49 16.71
CA VAL A 213 19.80 13.81 17.22
C VAL A 213 21.04 14.64 17.66
N GLN A 214 22.23 14.04 17.69
CA GLN A 214 23.47 14.69 18.12
C GLN A 214 24.24 15.43 17.01
N GLN A 215 23.83 15.33 15.73
CA GLN A 215 24.38 16.24 14.69
C GLN A 215 23.70 17.61 14.75
N ALA A 216 24.23 18.37 15.71
CA ALA A 216 24.28 19.81 15.89
C ALA A 216 23.76 20.67 14.73
N LEU A 217 22.84 21.57 15.07
CA LEU A 217 22.76 22.90 14.45
C LEU A 217 24.20 23.40 14.19
N PRO A 218 24.57 23.78 12.95
CA PRO A 218 25.87 24.37 12.71
C PRO A 218 26.03 25.58 13.65
N PRO A 219 27.15 25.72 14.38
CA PRO A 219 27.32 26.77 15.40
C PRO A 219 27.15 28.19 14.84
N HIS A 220 27.16 28.35 13.51
CA HIS A 220 27.03 29.62 12.80
C HIS A 220 26.11 29.58 11.58
N ALA A 221 25.11 28.69 11.52
CA ALA A 221 24.10 28.79 10.46
C ALA A 221 23.34 30.12 10.63
N PRO A 222 23.32 31.03 9.63
CA PRO A 222 22.44 32.18 9.67
C PRO A 222 21.01 31.69 9.86
N GLN A 223 20.24 32.38 10.70
CA GLN A 223 18.87 32.02 11.12
C GLN A 223 17.85 32.11 9.95
N LEU A 224 18.07 31.37 8.87
CA LEU A 224 17.00 30.96 7.97
C LEU A 224 16.63 29.51 8.30
N VAL A 225 16.14 29.33 9.52
CA VAL A 225 15.44 28.10 9.90
C VAL A 225 14.07 28.19 9.25
N LEU A 226 13.91 27.57 8.08
CA LEU A 226 12.59 27.33 7.49
C LEU A 226 11.88 26.26 8.32
N HIS A 227 11.27 26.69 9.41
CA HIS A 227 10.36 25.87 10.19
C HIS A 227 9.05 25.76 9.40
N PHE A 228 8.85 24.63 8.71
CA PHE A 228 7.56 24.31 8.10
C PHE A 228 6.58 23.86 9.20
N GLU A 229 6.06 24.82 9.97
CA GLU A 229 4.80 24.59 10.67
C GLU A 229 3.68 24.60 9.63
N LEU A 230 3.11 23.42 9.34
CA LEU A 230 1.84 23.32 8.65
C LEU A 230 0.77 23.97 9.55
N ALA A 231 0.48 25.24 9.28
CA ALA A 231 -0.53 26.02 9.97
C ALA A 231 -1.94 25.51 9.64
N SER A 232 -2.37 24.44 10.31
CA SER A 232 -3.78 24.05 10.39
C SER A 232 -4.48 24.78 11.55
N ARG A 233 -4.47 26.11 11.53
CA ARG A 233 -5.25 26.92 12.49
C ARG A 233 -5.68 28.26 11.89
N HIS A 234 -6.54 28.26 10.87
CA HIS A 234 -7.45 29.37 10.57
C HIS A 234 -8.66 28.85 9.79
N ALA A 235 -9.58 28.17 10.49
CA ALA A 235 -10.95 27.96 10.03
C ALA A 235 -11.94 27.86 11.21
N LEU A 236 -11.64 28.50 12.33
CA LEU A 236 -12.55 28.68 13.47
C LEU A 236 -12.35 30.07 14.08
N ALA A 237 -12.54 31.10 13.25
CA ALA A 237 -12.77 32.47 13.71
C ALA A 237 -13.25 33.29 12.51
N ASN A 238 -14.49 33.05 12.09
CA ASN A 238 -15.41 34.06 11.59
C ASN A 238 -16.79 33.42 11.55
N VAL A 239 -17.56 33.76 12.59
CA VAL A 239 -19.01 34.03 12.64
C VAL A 239 -19.82 33.59 11.43
#